data_AF-A0A0A2FAH2-F1
#
_entry.id   AF-A0A0A2FAH2-F1
#
_cell.length_a   1.000
_cell.length_b   1.000
_cell.length_c   1.000
_cell.angle_alpha   90.00
_cell.angle_beta   90.00
_cell.angle_gamma   90.00
#
_symmetry.space_group_name_H-M   'P 1'
#
loop_
_entity.id
_entity.type
_entity.pdbx_description
1 polymer ?
#
loop_
_entity_poly.entity_id
_entity_poly.type
_entity_poly.pdbx_seq_one_letter_code
_entity_poly.pdbx_strand_id
1 'polypeptide(L)'
;MTTEQLKKVLERDDYKRVSDKISDAAEKLEGIIRAKMEALEETEISANGHIYIISKVRSNSGHSEECLARYKSRDEQCEWIGWRSQYFCGDFHCWIEGAKTRTEVEFVNDAKALLQALDKIETELAKEAEDALASVKDIVED
;
A
#
# COMPACT_ATOMS: atom_id res chain seq x y z
N MET A 1 -35.29 6.99 -23.05
CA MET A 1 -34.20 7.89 -22.64
C MET A 1 -33.98 8.88 -23.77
N THR A 2 -33.96 10.18 -23.48
CA THR A 2 -33.87 11.24 -24.51
C THR A 2 -32.42 11.52 -24.91
N THR A 3 -32.20 12.13 -26.07
CA THR A 3 -30.87 12.58 -26.54
C THR A 3 -30.19 13.52 -25.53
N GLU A 4 -30.98 14.31 -24.81
CA GLU A 4 -30.52 15.24 -23.78
C GLU A 4 -30.08 14.51 -22.49
N GLN A 5 -30.77 13.43 -22.14
CA GLN A 5 -30.33 12.52 -21.06
C GLN A 5 -29.03 11.79 -21.43
N LEU A 6 -28.86 11.39 -22.70
CA LEU A 6 -27.62 10.79 -23.21
C LEU A 6 -26.43 11.75 -23.11
N LYS A 7 -26.59 13.01 -23.53
CA LYS A 7 -25.53 14.03 -23.40
C LYS A 7 -25.12 14.26 -21.95
N LYS A 8 -26.09 14.37 -21.03
CA LYS A 8 -25.80 14.51 -19.60
C LYS A 8 -25.05 13.32 -19.01
N VAL A 9 -25.26 12.10 -19.52
CA VAL A 9 -24.48 10.92 -19.10
C VAL A 9 -23.06 11.00 -19.63
N LEU A 10 -22.87 11.44 -20.87
CA LEU A 10 -21.54 11.58 -21.49
C LEU A 10 -20.69 12.68 -20.84
N GLU A 11 -21.32 13.76 -20.36
CA GLU A 11 -20.66 14.89 -19.71
C GLU A 11 -20.45 14.69 -18.20
N ARG A 12 -20.83 13.53 -17.64
CA ARG A 12 -20.84 13.31 -16.18
C ARG A 12 -19.46 12.90 -15.66
N ASP A 13 -18.80 13.81 -14.95
CA ASP A 13 -17.46 13.62 -14.38
C ASP A 13 -17.45 13.23 -12.88
N ASP A 14 -18.61 12.96 -12.29
CA ASP A 14 -18.71 12.62 -10.85
C ASP A 14 -17.80 11.47 -10.44
N TYR A 15 -17.74 10.42 -11.27
CA TYR A 15 -16.90 9.25 -11.01
C TYR A 15 -15.41 9.60 -11.04
N LYS A 16 -14.99 10.44 -12.00
CA LYS A 16 -13.60 10.89 -12.13
C LYS A 16 -13.15 11.70 -10.92
N ARG A 17 -14.00 12.64 -10.46
CA ARG A 17 -13.68 13.44 -9.27
C ARG A 17 -13.55 12.60 -8.01
N VAL A 18 -14.37 11.56 -7.86
CA VAL A 18 -14.30 10.65 -6.71
C VAL A 18 -13.11 9.72 -6.84
N SER A 19 -12.79 9.22 -8.04
CA SER A 19 -11.62 8.37 -8.25
C SER A 19 -10.33 9.10 -7.92
N ASP A 20 -10.18 10.36 -8.33
CA ASP A 20 -8.98 11.14 -8.02
C ASP A 20 -8.77 11.29 -6.51
N LYS A 21 -9.85 11.54 -5.74
CA LYS A 21 -9.77 11.60 -4.27
C LYS A 21 -9.41 10.27 -3.63
N ILE A 22 -9.86 9.16 -4.20
CA ILE A 22 -9.52 7.83 -3.73
C ILE A 22 -8.05 7.54 -3.99
N SER A 23 -7.53 7.85 -5.18
CA SER A 23 -6.12 7.68 -5.51
C SER A 23 -5.23 8.51 -4.59
N ASP A 24 -5.57 9.78 -4.35
CA ASP A 24 -4.83 10.66 -3.43
C ASP A 24 -4.83 10.12 -1.99
N ALA A 25 -5.94 9.52 -1.55
CA ALA A 25 -6.05 8.91 -0.23
C ALA A 25 -5.25 7.61 -0.15
N ALA A 26 -5.28 6.80 -1.21
CA ALA A 26 -4.52 5.56 -1.32
C ALA A 26 -3.01 5.83 -1.29
N GLU A 27 -2.52 6.84 -2.02
CA GLU A 27 -1.10 7.23 -2.01
C GLU A 27 -0.63 7.64 -0.60
N LYS A 28 -1.42 8.45 0.11
CA LYS A 28 -1.07 8.85 1.48
C LYS A 28 -1.08 7.69 2.47
N LEU A 29 -2.09 6.83 2.38
CA LEU A 29 -2.21 5.66 3.25
C LEU A 29 -1.12 4.63 2.95
N GLU A 30 -0.76 4.46 1.68
CA GLU A 30 0.35 3.62 1.24
C GLU A 30 1.64 4.03 1.95
N GLY A 31 2.02 5.31 1.90
CA GLY A 31 3.26 5.77 2.51
C GLY A 31 3.28 5.56 4.03
N ILE A 32 2.14 5.76 4.71
CA ILE A 32 2.01 5.53 6.16
C ILE A 32 2.17 4.04 6.49
N ILE A 33 1.43 3.18 5.79
CA ILE A 33 1.43 1.73 6.05
C ILE A 33 2.80 1.14 5.72
N ARG A 34 3.38 1.49 4.58
CA ARG A 34 4.72 1.04 4.18
C ARG A 34 5.78 1.47 5.17
N ALA A 35 5.81 2.74 5.57
CA ALA A 35 6.78 3.21 6.57
C ALA A 35 6.64 2.48 7.91
N LYS A 36 5.40 2.14 8.30
CA LYS A 36 5.16 1.37 9.52
C LYS A 36 5.61 -0.08 9.39
N MET A 37 5.36 -0.72 8.25
CA MET A 37 5.88 -2.06 7.94
C MET A 37 7.42 -2.08 7.97
N GLU A 38 8.07 -1.12 7.34
CA GLU A 38 9.54 -0.97 7.37
C GLU A 38 10.07 -0.83 8.80
N ALA A 39 9.43 -0.01 9.63
CA ALA A 39 9.83 0.19 11.03
C ALA A 39 9.66 -1.05 11.91
N LEU A 40 8.73 -1.94 11.55
CA LEU A 40 8.50 -3.21 12.23
C LEU A 40 9.25 -4.38 11.57
N GLU A 41 10.06 -4.11 10.54
CA GLU A 41 10.77 -5.12 9.72
C GLU A 41 9.84 -6.14 9.06
N GLU A 42 8.58 -5.75 8.80
CA GLU A 42 7.56 -6.60 8.18
C GLU A 42 7.55 -6.44 6.66
N THR A 43 7.59 -7.56 5.95
CA THR A 43 7.63 -7.57 4.46
C THR A 43 6.29 -7.94 3.83
N GLU A 44 5.39 -8.56 4.59
CA GLU A 44 4.07 -9.02 4.16
C GLU A 44 3.04 -8.81 5.26
N ILE A 45 1.86 -8.29 4.91
CA ILE A 45 0.73 -8.17 5.83
C ILE A 45 -0.58 -8.51 5.12
N SER A 46 -1.51 -9.12 5.84
CA SER A 46 -2.81 -9.50 5.27
C SER A 46 -3.96 -8.79 5.97
N ALA A 47 -4.96 -8.40 5.19
CA ALA A 47 -6.21 -7.82 5.68
C ALA A 47 -7.35 -8.17 4.74
N ASN A 48 -8.50 -8.55 5.29
CA ASN A 48 -9.74 -8.82 4.54
C ASN A 48 -9.59 -9.76 3.32
N GLY A 49 -8.67 -10.73 3.41
CA GLY A 49 -8.41 -11.70 2.34
C GLY A 49 -7.47 -11.19 1.24
N HIS A 50 -6.88 -10.01 1.41
CA HIS A 50 -5.84 -9.47 0.55
C HIS A 50 -4.48 -9.53 1.25
N ILE A 51 -3.43 -9.71 0.45
CA ILE A 51 -2.04 -9.70 0.90
C ILE A 51 -1.35 -8.47 0.32
N TYR A 52 -0.64 -7.77 1.18
CA TYR A 52 0.11 -6.56 0.88
C TYR A 52 1.58 -6.79 1.17
N ILE A 53 2.45 -6.38 0.25
CA ILE A 53 3.89 -6.54 0.36
C ILE A 53 4.60 -5.24 0.06
N ILE A 54 5.79 -5.07 0.63
CA ILE A 54 6.73 -4.06 0.16
C ILE A 54 7.40 -4.60 -1.10
N SER A 55 7.13 -3.95 -2.23
CA SER A 55 7.71 -4.28 -3.53
C SER A 55 8.67 -3.18 -3.95
N LYS A 56 9.72 -3.56 -4.69
CA LYS A 56 10.74 -2.64 -5.18
C LYS A 56 10.71 -2.55 -6.70
N VAL A 57 10.44 -1.38 -7.27
CA VAL A 57 10.71 -1.13 -8.69
C VAL A 57 12.20 -0.89 -8.84
N ARG A 58 12.78 -1.38 -9.94
CA ARG A 58 14.10 -0.95 -10.39
C ARG A 58 14.08 -0.60 -11.87
N SER A 59 14.60 0.58 -12.20
CA SER A 59 14.88 1.01 -13.56
C SER A 59 16.30 0.63 -13.98
N ASN A 60 16.55 0.44 -15.27
CA ASN A 60 17.89 0.25 -15.83
C ASN A 60 18.80 1.49 -15.67
N SER A 61 18.22 2.65 -15.36
CA SER A 61 18.97 3.85 -14.99
C SER A 61 19.70 3.73 -13.64
N GLY A 62 19.40 2.69 -12.85
CA GLY A 62 19.94 2.50 -11.50
C GLY A 62 19.04 3.06 -10.39
N HIS A 63 17.99 3.81 -10.74
CA HIS A 63 16.98 4.25 -9.79
C HIS A 63 16.09 3.09 -9.32
N SER A 64 15.70 3.12 -8.05
CA SER A 64 14.76 2.17 -7.45
C SER A 64 13.90 2.88 -6.42
N GLU A 65 12.63 2.50 -6.36
CA GLU A 65 11.68 2.98 -5.35
C GLU A 65 10.91 1.79 -4.79
N GLU A 66 10.57 1.89 -3.50
CA GLU A 66 9.77 0.91 -2.79
C GLU A 66 8.34 1.41 -2.68
N CYS A 67 7.39 0.52 -2.85
CA CYS A 67 5.97 0.81 -2.73
C CYS A 67 5.25 -0.36 -2.08
N LEU A 68 4.03 -0.10 -1.60
CA LEU A 68 3.12 -1.17 -1.27
C LEU A 68 2.47 -1.74 -2.54
N ALA A 69 2.55 -3.06 -2.70
CA ALA A 69 1.87 -3.77 -3.77
C ALA A 69 0.89 -4.80 -3.18
N ARG A 70 -0.17 -5.08 -3.92
CA ARG A 70 -1.20 -6.06 -3.54
C ARG A 70 -1.27 -7.20 -4.55
N TYR A 71 -1.46 -8.42 -4.06
CA TYR A 71 -1.88 -9.55 -4.88
C TYR A 71 -3.00 -10.34 -4.18
N LYS A 72 -3.91 -10.94 -4.95
CA LYS A 72 -4.96 -11.83 -4.39
C LYS A 72 -4.48 -13.27 -4.21
N SER A 73 -3.53 -13.68 -5.05
CA SER A 73 -2.82 -14.96 -4.96
C SER A 73 -1.39 -14.78 -5.48
N ARG A 74 -0.43 -15.59 -5.03
CA ARG A 74 1.00 -15.45 -5.39
C ARG A 74 1.28 -15.60 -6.88
N ASP A 75 0.33 -16.15 -7.64
CA ASP A 75 0.42 -16.34 -9.08
C ASP A 75 -0.17 -15.16 -9.88
N GLU A 76 -0.75 -14.16 -9.21
CA GLU A 76 -1.33 -12.97 -9.85
C GLU A 76 -0.33 -11.82 -9.95
N GLN A 77 -0.49 -11.01 -11.00
CA GLN A 77 0.27 -9.78 -11.18
C GLN A 77 0.00 -8.83 -10.02
N CYS A 78 1.08 -8.29 -9.44
CA CYS A 78 1.00 -7.31 -8.37
C CYS A 78 0.42 -5.98 -8.85
N GLU A 79 -0.52 -5.43 -8.10
CA GLU A 79 -1.10 -4.10 -8.32
C GLU A 79 -0.43 -3.08 -7.37
N TRP A 80 0.19 -2.04 -7.94
CA TRP A 80 1.03 -1.09 -7.20
C TRP A 80 0.16 0.04 -6.64
N ILE A 81 -0.01 0.10 -5.32
CA ILE A 81 -0.98 0.99 -4.66
C ILE A 81 -0.48 2.44 -4.68
N GLY A 82 -1.35 3.40 -5.00
CA GLY A 82 -1.00 4.83 -5.01
C GLY A 82 -0.16 5.26 -6.21
N TRP A 83 0.14 4.34 -7.13
CA TRP A 83 0.92 4.60 -8.33
C TRP A 83 0.01 4.67 -9.56
N ARG A 84 0.33 5.58 -10.47
CA ARG A 84 -0.26 5.59 -11.82
C ARG A 84 0.59 4.74 -12.76
N SER A 85 -0.06 4.06 -13.70
CA SER A 85 0.68 3.26 -14.69
C SER A 85 1.57 4.16 -15.56
N GLN A 86 2.86 3.85 -15.57
CA GLN A 86 3.88 4.66 -16.22
C GLN A 86 5.16 3.86 -16.50
N TYR A 87 6.00 4.40 -17.39
CA TYR A 87 7.39 3.95 -17.51
C TYR A 87 8.23 4.56 -16.39
N PHE A 88 8.74 3.72 -15.51
CA PHE A 88 9.49 4.17 -14.33
C PHE A 88 10.76 4.91 -14.73
N CYS A 89 10.93 6.15 -14.24
CA CYS A 89 12.05 7.03 -14.57
C CYS A 89 12.28 7.20 -16.09
N GLY A 90 11.24 7.09 -16.92
CA GLY A 90 11.38 7.16 -18.38
C GLY A 90 12.07 5.95 -19.03
N ASP A 91 12.28 4.87 -18.27
CA ASP A 91 12.78 3.60 -18.82
C ASP A 91 11.64 2.84 -19.50
N PHE A 92 11.64 2.87 -20.83
CA PHE A 92 10.62 2.21 -21.65
C PHE A 92 10.60 0.67 -21.55
N HIS A 93 11.58 0.07 -20.87
CA HIS A 93 11.59 -1.36 -20.55
C HIS A 93 10.98 -1.66 -19.17
N CYS A 94 10.69 -0.64 -18.36
CA CYS A 94 10.19 -0.78 -16.99
C CYS A 94 8.78 -0.17 -16.89
N TRP A 95 7.78 -0.90 -17.37
CA TRP A 95 6.38 -0.52 -17.22
C TRP A 95 5.85 -0.93 -15.84
N ILE A 96 5.35 0.05 -15.08
CA ILE A 96 4.63 -0.19 -13.84
C ILE A 96 3.14 -0.18 -14.15
N GLU A 97 2.44 -1.23 -13.72
CA GLU A 97 0.98 -1.24 -13.70
C GLU A 97 0.48 -0.76 -12.33
N GLY A 98 0.07 0.50 -12.31
CA GLY A 98 -0.55 1.11 -11.14
C GLY A 98 -1.88 0.47 -10.79
N ALA A 99 -2.24 0.53 -9.51
CA ALA A 99 -3.51 0.02 -9.02
C ALA A 99 -4.68 0.71 -9.72
N LYS A 100 -5.66 -0.07 -10.14
CA LYS A 100 -6.92 0.47 -10.68
C LYS A 100 -7.72 1.09 -9.54
N THR A 101 -8.60 2.04 -9.84
CA THR A 101 -9.44 2.71 -8.82
C THR A 101 -10.19 1.73 -7.93
N ARG A 102 -10.65 0.60 -8.46
CA ARG A 102 -11.30 -0.44 -7.65
C ARG A 102 -10.37 -1.01 -6.59
N THR A 103 -9.14 -1.32 -6.96
CA THR A 103 -8.08 -1.82 -6.08
C THR A 103 -7.74 -0.78 -5.01
N GLU A 104 -7.68 0.50 -5.38
CA GLU A 104 -7.47 1.59 -4.43
C GLU A 104 -8.65 1.75 -3.46
N VAL A 105 -9.91 1.61 -3.92
CA VAL A 105 -11.08 1.60 -3.03
C VAL A 105 -11.00 0.44 -2.04
N GLU A 106 -10.65 -0.76 -2.52
CA GLU A 106 -10.47 -1.94 -1.67
C GLU A 106 -9.35 -1.69 -0.63
N PHE A 107 -8.21 -1.15 -1.04
CA PHE A 107 -7.13 -0.77 -0.13
C PHE A 107 -7.54 0.28 0.92
N VAL A 108 -8.24 1.34 0.51
CA VAL A 108 -8.72 2.37 1.44
C VAL A 108 -9.69 1.77 2.48
N ASN A 109 -10.51 0.79 2.08
CA ASN A 109 -11.39 0.08 3.01
C ASN A 109 -10.60 -0.83 3.97
N ASP A 110 -9.52 -1.44 3.48
CA ASP A 110 -8.68 -2.36 4.25
C ASP A 110 -7.69 -1.64 5.17
N ALA A 111 -7.41 -0.36 4.93
CA ALA A 111 -6.43 0.44 5.66
C ALA A 111 -6.61 0.38 7.18
N LYS A 112 -7.85 0.41 7.67
CA LYS A 112 -8.12 0.28 9.12
C LYS A 112 -7.69 -1.08 9.66
N ALA A 113 -8.00 -2.16 8.94
CA ALA A 113 -7.62 -3.51 9.35
C ALA A 113 -6.10 -3.73 9.27
N LEU A 114 -5.45 -3.16 8.25
CA LEU A 114 -3.99 -3.16 8.12
C LEU A 114 -3.31 -2.47 9.30
N LEU A 115 -3.75 -1.26 9.65
CA LEU A 115 -3.19 -0.52 10.80
C LEU A 115 -3.42 -1.26 12.12
N GLN A 116 -4.57 -1.90 12.30
CA GLN A 116 -4.83 -2.73 13.48
C GLN A 116 -3.96 -3.99 13.55
N ALA A 117 -3.60 -4.57 12.39
CA ALA A 117 -2.67 -5.69 12.35
C ALA A 117 -1.25 -5.24 12.69
N LEU A 118 -0.80 -4.10 12.17
CA LEU A 118 0.49 -3.49 12.52
C LEU A 118 0.59 -3.12 14.00
N ASP A 119 -0.46 -2.55 14.58
CA ASP A 119 -0.53 -2.19 16.00
C ASP A 119 -0.36 -3.42 16.92
N LYS A 120 -0.94 -4.56 16.53
CA LYS A 120 -0.75 -5.82 17.26
C LYS A 120 0.70 -6.30 17.21
N ILE A 121 1.30 -6.31 16.01
CA ILE A 121 2.70 -6.70 15.82
C ILE A 121 3.61 -5.81 16.68
N GLU A 122 3.42 -4.49 16.62
CA GLU A 122 4.18 -3.55 17.42
C GLU A 122 4.02 -3.78 18.93
N THR A 123 2.78 -4.03 19.39
CA THR A 123 2.51 -4.30 20.80
C THR A 123 3.22 -5.57 21.28
N GLU A 124 3.26 -6.62 20.45
CA GLU A 124 3.96 -7.87 20.74
C GLU A 124 5.48 -7.65 20.80
N LEU A 125 6.06 -7.01 19.78
CA LEU A 125 7.49 -6.68 19.73
C LEU A 125 7.93 -5.78 20.89
N ALA A 126 7.13 -4.78 21.25
CA ALA A 126 7.42 -3.89 22.36
C ALA A 126 7.47 -4.65 23.68
N LYS A 127 6.51 -5.56 23.91
CA LYS A 127 6.48 -6.40 25.11
C LYS A 127 7.68 -7.33 25.17
N GLU A 128 8.04 -7.99 24.06
CA GLU A 128 9.22 -8.85 23.99
C GLU A 128 10.51 -8.07 24.29
N ALA A 129 10.64 -6.84 23.78
CA ALA A 129 11.78 -5.98 24.05
C ALA A 129 11.85 -5.55 25.53
N GLU A 130 10.71 -5.20 26.14
CA GLU A 130 10.63 -4.87 27.58
C GLU A 130 11.01 -6.07 28.45
N ASP A 131 10.49 -7.26 28.14
CA ASP A 131 10.80 -8.51 28.85
C ASP A 131 12.29 -8.87 28.72
N ALA A 132 12.86 -8.70 27.52
CA ALA A 132 14.28 -8.92 27.28
C ALA A 132 15.15 -7.95 28.09
N LEU A 133 14.83 -6.65 28.08
CA LEU A 133 15.53 -5.63 28.87
C LEU A 133 15.46 -5.91 30.37
N ALA A 134 14.30 -6.32 30.88
CA ALA A 134 14.14 -6.69 32.27
C ALA A 134 15.05 -7.86 32.67
N SER A 135 15.24 -8.84 31.78
CA SER A 135 16.06 -10.03 32.06
C SER A 135 17.57 -9.77 32.15
N VAL A 136 18.06 -8.71 31.50
CA VAL A 136 19.49 -8.33 31.51
C VAL A 136 19.81 -7.17 32.44
N LYS A 137 18.80 -6.56 33.06
CA LYS A 137 18.96 -5.38 33.91
C LYS A 137 19.97 -5.62 35.04
N ASP A 138 19.86 -6.76 35.72
CA ASP A 138 20.75 -7.13 36.83
C ASP A 138 22.19 -7.46 36.37
N ILE A 139 22.42 -7.64 35.07
CA ILE A 139 23.76 -7.95 34.50
C ILE A 139 24.48 -6.67 34.07
N VAL A 140 23.74 -5.63 33.68
CA VAL A 140 24.28 -4.39 33.10
C VAL A 140 24.43 -3.28 34.15
N GLU A 141 23.72 -3.37 35.28
CA GLU A 141 23.76 -2.39 36.37
C GLU A 141 24.80 -2.71 37.49
N ASP A 142 25.60 -3.78 37.34
CA ASP A 142 26.78 -4.14 38.17
C ASP A 142 28.11 -3.65 37.56
#